data_AF-A0A133PHQ6-F1
#
_entry.id   AF-A0A133PHQ6-F1
#
_cell.length_a   1.000
_cell.length_b   1.000
_cell.length_c   1.000
_cell.angle_alpha   90.00
_cell.angle_beta   90.00
_cell.angle_gamma   90.00
#
_symmetry.space_group_name_H-M   'P 1'
#
loop_
_entity.id
_entity.type
_entity.pdbx_description
1 polymer ?
#
loop_
_entity_poly.entity_id
_entity_poly.type
_entity_poly.pdbx_seq_one_letter_code
_entity_poly.pdbx_strand_id
1 'polypeptide(L)' 'MAVKVKETKLMLKSVFADESSGVMKRRTVSIKGINPQASKENLYSLSSGLNPLVEGNFSTSSLITEEVLANEA' A
#
# COMPACT_ATOMS: atom_id res chain seq x y z
N MET A 1 4.78 30.19 -3.90
CA MET A 1 3.46 29.55 -4.07
C MET A 1 3.16 28.74 -2.82
N ALA A 2 2.06 29.03 -2.13
CA ALA A 2 1.63 28.25 -0.98
C ALA A 2 0.80 27.07 -1.48
N VAL A 3 1.28 25.84 -1.28
CA VAL A 3 0.55 24.64 -1.67
C VAL A 3 -0.38 24.27 -0.52
N LYS A 4 -1.69 24.21 -0.77
CA LYS A 4 -2.67 23.75 0.22
C LYS A 4 -2.93 22.26 0.04
N VAL A 5 -2.81 21.50 1.13
CA VAL A 5 -3.23 20.10 1.18
C VAL A 5 -4.76 20.07 1.09
N LYS A 6 -5.29 19.39 0.07
CA LYS A 6 -6.73 19.30 -0.21
C LYS A 6 -7.36 18.12 0.53
N GLU A 7 -6.65 17.00 0.63
CA GLU A 7 -7.19 15.77 1.20
C GLU A 7 -6.06 14.83 1.62
N THR A 8 -6.18 14.18 2.78
CA THR A 8 -5.25 13.12 3.23
C THR A 8 -5.97 11.78 3.18
N LYS A 9 -5.46 10.83 2.38
CA LYS A 9 -6.04 9.48 2.23
C LYS A 9 -5.10 8.43 2.80
N LEU A 10 -5.68 7.43 3.46
CA LEU A 10 -4.93 6.26 3.92
C LEU A 10 -4.90 5.17 2.85
N MET A 11 -3.71 4.60 2.70
CA MET A 11 -3.39 3.53 1.76
C MET A 11 -2.60 2.43 2.49
N LEU A 12 -2.86 1.18 2.12
CA LEU A 12 -2.06 0.02 2.52
C LEU A 12 -1.26 -0.44 1.32
N LYS A 13 0.06 -0.47 1.45
CA LYS A 13 0.98 -0.94 0.43
C LYS A 13 1.57 -2.28 0.87
N SER A 14 1.33 -3.33 0.10
CA SER A 14 1.86 -4.67 0.31
C SER A 14 2.88 -5.02 -0.76
N VAL A 15 4.02 -5.58 -0.37
CA VAL A 15 5.12 -5.96 -1.26
C VAL A 15 5.27 -7.47 -1.25
N PHE A 16 5.35 -8.04 -2.45
CA PHE A 16 5.56 -9.46 -2.70
C PHE A 16 6.85 -9.63 -3.48
N ALA A 17 7.70 -10.55 -3.03
CA ALA A 17 9.00 -10.81 -3.64
C ALA A 17 9.05 -12.26 -4.15
N ASP A 18 9.53 -12.41 -5.38
CA ASP A 18 9.71 -13.69 -6.05
C ASP A 18 11.16 -13.78 -6.55
N GLU A 19 11.85 -14.83 -6.12
CA GLU A 19 13.25 -15.10 -6.49
C GLU A 19 13.40 -16.41 -7.28
N SER A 20 12.28 -17.06 -7.64
CA SER A 20 12.27 -18.40 -8.26
C SER A 20 12.99 -18.47 -9.62
N SER A 21 13.05 -17.36 -10.36
CA SER A 21 13.68 -17.30 -11.69
C SER A 21 15.15 -16.84 -11.68
N GLY A 22 15.80 -16.75 -10.52
CA GLY A 22 17.18 -16.24 -10.38
C GLY A 22 17.31 -14.71 -10.53
N VAL A 23 16.19 -14.00 -10.74
CA VAL A 23 16.09 -12.54 -10.79
C VAL A 23 14.99 -12.14 -9.81
N MET A 24 15.31 -11.25 -8.85
CA MET A 24 14.33 -10.78 -7.87
C MET A 24 13.25 -9.94 -8.56
N LYS A 25 12.02 -10.46 -8.60
CA LYS A 25 10.83 -9.74 -9.06
C LYS A 25 10.06 -9.23 -7.83
N ARG A 26 9.83 -7.92 -7.77
CA ARG A 26 9.01 -7.29 -6.72
C ARG A 26 7.69 -6.84 -7.31
N ARG A 27 6.59 -7.32 -6.73
CA ARG A 27 5.23 -6.90 -7.04
C ARG A 27 4.69 -6.09 -5.87
N THR A 28 3.96 -5.02 -6.15
CA THR A 28 3.38 -4.16 -5.12
C THR A 28 1.88 -4.06 -5.35
N VAL A 29 1.09 -4.29 -4.30
CA VAL A 29 -0.35 -4.04 -4.29
C VAL A 29 -0.64 -2.86 -3.37
N SER A 30 -1.35 -1.87 -3.88
CA SER A 30 -1.76 -0.68 -3.13
C SER A 30 -3.28 -0.66 -3.01
N ILE A 31 -3.79 -0.68 -1.77
CA ILE A 31 -5.22 -0.56 -1.46
C ILE A 31 -5.47 0.85 -0.95
N LYS A 32 -6.31 1.60 -1.67
CA LYS A 32 -6.71 2.98 -1.33
C LYS A 32 -8.07 3.02 -0.64
N GLY A 33 -8.38 4.15 -0.01
CA GLY A 33 -9.70 4.40 0.57
C GLY A 33 -9.93 3.62 1.87
N ILE A 34 -8.85 3.39 2.61
CA ILE A 34 -8.90 2.62 3.86
C ILE A 34 -9.54 3.47 4.95
N ASN A 35 -10.45 2.85 5.69
CA ASN A 35 -11.02 3.47 6.88
C ASN A 35 -9.89 3.86 7.85
N PRO A 36 -9.77 5.14 8.26
CA PRO A 36 -8.73 5.58 9.17
C PRO A 36 -8.70 4.90 10.54
N GLN A 37 -9.83 4.32 10.94
CA GLN A 37 -9.98 3.61 12.20
C GLN A 37 -9.70 2.09 12.06
N ALA A 38 -9.26 1.62 10.90
CA ALA A 38 -8.92 0.22 10.70
C ALA A 38 -7.71 -0.18 11.58
N SER A 39 -7.84 -1.28 12.31
CA SER A 39 -6.76 -1.78 13.16
C SER A 39 -5.58 -2.28 12.31
N LYS A 40 -4.37 -2.18 12.86
CA LYS A 40 -3.15 -2.70 12.20
C LYS A 40 -3.25 -4.20 11.93
N GLU A 41 -3.89 -4.97 12.82
CA GLU A 41 -4.10 -6.41 12.65
C GLU A 41 -5.01 -6.73 11.46
N ASN A 42 -6.09 -5.96 11.27
CA ASN A 42 -6.97 -6.14 10.11
C ASN A 42 -6.23 -5.83 8.81
N LEU A 43 -5.40 -4.79 8.80
CA LEU A 43 -4.61 -4.40 7.63
C LEU A 43 -3.51 -5.42 7.31
N TYR A 44 -2.86 -5.96 8.34
CA TYR A 44 -1.88 -7.03 8.17
C TYR A 44 -2.55 -8.31 7.64
N SER A 45 -3.71 -8.68 8.20
CA SER A 45 -4.50 -9.83 7.76
C SER A 45 -4.95 -9.68 6.30
N LEU A 46 -5.38 -8.48 5.91
CA LEU A 46 -5.70 -8.15 4.52
C LEU A 46 -4.47 -8.31 3.60
N SER A 47 -3.31 -7.81 4.03
CA SER A 47 -2.05 -7.91 3.26
C SER A 47 -1.61 -9.36 3.08
N SER A 48 -1.69 -10.16 4.15
CA SER A 48 -1.37 -11.59 4.14
C SER A 48 -2.36 -12.40 3.30
N GLY A 49 -3.65 -12.06 3.36
CA GLY A 49 -4.71 -12.69 2.57
C GLY A 49 -4.58 -12.51 1.05
N LEU A 50 -3.74 -11.57 0.58
CA LEU A 50 -3.42 -11.40 -0.83
C LEU A 50 -2.36 -12.39 -1.34
N ASN A 51 -1.63 -13.07 -0.44
CA ASN A 51 -0.56 -14.00 -0.80
C ASN A 51 -0.98 -15.10 -1.82
N PRO A 52 -2.17 -15.75 -1.73
CA PRO A 52 -2.57 -16.73 -2.75
C PRO A 52 -2.95 -16.11 -4.10
N LEU A 53 -3.10 -14.79 -4.19
CA LEU A 53 -3.54 -14.06 -5.39
C LEU A 53 -2.39 -13.37 -6.13
N VAL A 54 -1.25 -13.18 -5.48
CA VAL A 54 -0.11 -12.45 -6.02
C VAL A 54 1.08 -13.39 -6.12
N GLU A 55 1.68 -13.46 -7.30
CA GLU A 55 2.87 -14.27 -7.51
C GLU A 55 4.07 -13.72 -6.72
N GLY A 56 4.68 -14.58 -5.91
CA GLY A 56 5.74 -14.23 -4.96
C GLY A 56 5.30 -14.30 -3.51
N ASN A 57 6.25 -14.36 -2.59
CA ASN A 57 5.97 -14.43 -1.17
C ASN A 57 5.70 -13.03 -0.60
N PHE A 58 4.70 -12.93 0.27
CA PHE A 58 4.48 -11.73 1.07
C PHE A 58 5.76 -11.37 1.83
N SER A 59 6.25 -10.15 1.59
CA SER A 59 7.49 -9.65 2.17
C SER A 59 7.19 -8.64 3.28
N THR A 60 6.48 -7.55 2.95
CA THR A 60 6.18 -6.47 3.90
C THR A 60 4.87 -5.76 3.55
N SER A 61 4.29 -5.10 4.54
CA SER A 61 3.16 -4.19 4.37
C SER A 61 3.36 -2.91 5.17
N SER A 62 3.00 -1.77 4.58
CA SER A 62 3.09 -0.45 5.23
C SER A 62 1.83 0.36 5.00
N LEU A 63 1.42 1.09 6.04
CA LEU A 63 0.39 2.13 5.95
C LEU A 63 1.04 3.42 5.43
N ILE A 64 0.42 4.05 4.43
CA ILE A 64 0.89 5.27 3.79
C ILE A 64 -0.24 6.29 3.83
N THR A 65 0.08 7.51 4.26
CA THR A 65 -0.78 8.69 4.10
C THR A 65 -0.43 9.39 2.79
N GLU A 66 -1.38 9.46 1.86
CA GLU A 66 -1.28 10.17 0.59
C GLU A 66 -1.91 11.56 0.76
N GLU A 67 -1.12 12.61 0.59
CA GLU A 67 -1.59 14.00 0.59
C GLU A 67 -1.86 14.45 -0.86
N VAL A 68 -3.12 14.78 -1.15
CA VAL A 68 -3.50 15.36 -2.44
C VAL A 68 -3.30 16.86 -2.34
N LEU A 69 -2.32 17.39 -3.06
CA LEU A 69 -2.03 18.81 -3.14
C LEU A 69 -2.93 19.46 -4.20
N ALA A 70 -3.57 20.58 -3.85
CA ALA A 70 -4.23 21.42 -4.84
C ALA A 70 -3.28 22.57 -5.22
N ASN A 71 -3.02 22.72 -6.52
CA ASN A 71 -2.49 23.98 -7.03
C ASN A 71 -3.65 24.99 -7.10
N GLU A 72 -3.53 26.12 -6.41
CA GLU A 72 -4.32 27.30 -6.74
C GLU A 72 -3.78 27.81 -8.10
N ALA A 73 -4.62 27.70 -9.14
CA ALA A 73 -4.36 28.23 -10.47
C ALA A 73 -4.70 29.72 -10.53
#